data_AF-A0A538REQ7-F1
#
_entry.id   AF-A0A538REQ7-F1
#
_cell.length_a   1.000
_cell.length_b   1.000
_cell.length_c   1.000
_cell.angle_alpha   90.00
_cell.angle_beta   90.00
_cell.angle_gamma   90.00
#
_symmetry.space_group_name_H-M   'P 1'
#
loop_
_entity.id
_entity.type
_entity.pdbx_description
1 polymer ?
#
loop_
_entity_poly.entity_id
_entity_poly.type
_entity_poly.pdbx_seq_one_letter_code
_entity_poly.pdbx_strand_id
1 'polypeptide(L)' 'MPPRGVKSRKRKRQYEKVLRSIKGKGKYKGRQKEVAARIVNKTRRKKGETKSRRRRSSSRGGSHRKAA' A
#
# COMPACT_ATOMS: atom_id res chain seq x y z
N MET A 1 13.03 -2.75 6.24
CA MET A 1 12.52 -1.45 5.80
C MET A 1 10.99 -1.42 5.89
N PRO A 2 10.41 -0.53 6.73
CA PRO A 2 8.97 -0.31 6.74
C PRO A 2 8.49 0.30 5.41
N PRO A 3 7.20 0.19 5.07
CA PRO A 3 6.68 0.73 3.81
C PRO A 3 6.98 2.22 3.65
N ARG A 4 7.29 2.65 2.41
CA ARG A 4 7.62 4.04 2.08
C ARG A 4 6.56 4.99 2.63
N GLY A 5 7.01 6.07 3.30
CA GLY A 5 6.12 7.07 3.91
C GLY A 5 5.54 6.70 5.28
N VAL A 6 6.03 5.64 5.93
CA VAL A 6 5.76 5.37 7.35
C VAL A 6 6.79 6.09 8.21
N LYS A 7 6.41 7.21 8.83
CA LYS A 7 7.26 7.96 9.77
C LYS A 7 6.98 7.64 11.25
N SER A 8 5.85 7.00 11.57
CA SER A 8 5.46 6.75 12.97
C SER A 8 6.11 5.48 13.55
N ARG A 9 6.67 5.60 14.78
CA ARG A 9 7.28 4.48 15.53
C ARG A 9 6.30 3.30 15.69
N LYS A 10 5.02 3.59 15.90
CA LYS A 10 3.93 2.58 16.02
C LYS A 10 3.82 1.70 14.78
N ARG A 11 3.81 2.28 13.58
CA ARG A 11 3.63 1.54 12.32
C ARG A 11 4.90 0.79 11.91
N LYS A 12 6.09 1.30 12.29
CA LYS A 12 7.34 0.54 12.17
C LYS A 12 7.30 -0.75 12.99
N ARG A 13 6.94 -0.67 14.29
CA ARG A 13 6.77 -1.84 15.16
C ARG A 13 5.72 -2.83 14.62
N GLN A 14 4.60 -2.32 14.09
CA GLN A 14 3.57 -3.17 13.50
C GLN A 14 4.09 -3.94 12.26
N TYR A 15 4.83 -3.26 11.38
CA TYR A 15 5.44 -3.89 10.21
C TYR A 15 6.37 -5.05 10.61
N GLU A 16 7.23 -4.83 11.61
CA GLU A 16 8.16 -5.84 12.10
C GLU A 16 7.44 -7.06 12.69
N LYS A 17 6.41 -6.84 13.52
CA LYS A 17 5.58 -7.93 14.07
C LYS A 17 4.91 -8.77 12.98
N VAL A 18 4.32 -8.10 11.98
CA VAL A 18 3.64 -8.78 10.86
C VAL A 18 4.65 -9.53 10.00
N LEU A 19 5.80 -8.94 9.71
CA LEU A 19 6.87 -9.58 8.95
C LEU A 19 7.37 -10.85 9.65
N ARG A 20 7.60 -10.79 10.97
CA ARG A 20 8.02 -11.95 11.77
C ARG A 20 6.97 -13.07 11.74
N SER A 21 5.69 -12.72 11.92
CA SER A 21 4.59 -13.69 11.85
C SER A 21 4.49 -14.36 10.47
N ILE A 22 4.64 -13.58 9.39
CA ILE A 22 4.58 -14.10 8.02
C ILE A 22 5.77 -15.02 7.71
N LYS A 23 6.98 -14.64 8.15
CA LYS A 23 8.18 -15.47 8.00
C LYS A 23 8.02 -16.82 8.71
N GLY A 24 7.52 -16.81 9.95
CA GLY A 24 7.29 -18.04 10.71
C GLY A 24 6.26 -18.98 10.08
N LYS A 25 5.28 -18.46 9.34
CA LYS A 25 4.26 -19.27 8.64
C LYS A 25 4.74 -19.90 7.33
N GLY A 26 5.87 -19.47 6.77
CA GLY A 26 6.41 -20.00 5.50
C GLY A 26 5.56 -19.79 4.24
N LYS A 27 4.31 -19.31 4.35
CA LYS A 27 3.32 -19.22 3.24
C LYS A 27 3.71 -18.33 2.06
N TYR A 28 4.60 -17.36 2.25
CA TYR A 28 4.88 -16.33 1.25
C TYR A 28 6.37 -16.23 0.96
N LYS A 29 6.99 -17.30 0.42
CA LYS A 29 8.41 -17.29 0.03
C LYS A 29 8.71 -16.13 -0.92
N GLY A 30 9.71 -15.31 -0.60
CA GLY A 30 10.12 -14.13 -1.37
C GLY A 30 9.24 -12.88 -1.22
N ARG A 31 7.95 -13.03 -0.87
CA ARG A 31 6.98 -11.92 -0.81
C ARG A 31 6.64 -11.44 0.60
N GLN A 32 7.30 -11.96 1.63
CA GLN A 32 6.95 -11.65 3.03
C GLN A 32 6.97 -10.14 3.32
N LYS A 33 7.97 -9.43 2.79
CA LYS A 33 8.12 -7.97 2.95
C LYS A 33 6.98 -7.21 2.28
N GLU A 34 6.59 -7.60 1.08
CA GLU A 34 5.49 -6.99 0.31
C GLU A 34 4.15 -7.18 1.02
N VAL A 35 3.87 -8.40 1.48
CA VAL A 35 2.63 -8.73 2.19
C VAL A 35 2.55 -7.99 3.52
N ALA A 36 3.64 -7.95 4.29
CA ALA A 36 3.72 -7.17 5.52
C ALA A 36 3.46 -5.68 5.28
N ALA A 37 4.04 -5.12 4.21
CA ALA A 37 3.81 -3.73 3.82
C ALA A 37 2.35 -3.46 3.43
N ARG A 38 1.70 -4.36 2.66
CA ARG A 38 0.28 -4.25 2.30
C ARG A 38 -0.63 -4.26 3.52
N ILE A 39 -0.37 -5.12 4.50
CA ILE A 39 -1.18 -5.22 5.73
C ILE A 39 -1.12 -3.90 6.51
N VAL A 40 0.08 -3.35 6.69
CA VAL A 40 0.25 -2.06 7.38
C VAL A 40 -0.41 -0.93 6.60
N ASN A 41 -0.22 -0.86 5.29
CA ASN A 41 -0.87 0.16 4.45
C ASN A 41 -2.40 0.05 4.47
N LYS A 42 -2.96 -1.16 4.49
CA LYS A 42 -4.41 -1.39 4.66
C LYS A 42 -4.91 -0.84 5.99
N THR A 43 -4.14 -1.05 7.07
CA THR A 43 -4.46 -0.51 8.40
C THR A 43 -4.42 1.02 8.41
N ARG A 44 -3.36 1.62 7.83
CA ARG A 44 -3.22 3.08 7.73
C ARG A 44 -4.37 3.70 6.96
N ARG A 45 -4.75 3.10 5.82
CA ARG A 45 -5.88 3.55 5.01
C ARG A 45 -7.19 3.52 5.79
N LYS A 46 -7.47 2.42 6.51
CA LYS A 46 -8.66 2.30 7.37
C LYS A 46 -8.69 3.33 8.51
N LYS A 47 -7.53 3.75 8.99
CA LYS A 47 -7.38 4.73 10.08
C LYS A 47 -7.23 6.17 9.58
N GLY A 48 -7.31 6.43 8.27
CA GLY A 48 -7.13 7.78 7.72
C GLY A 48 -5.69 8.31 7.76
N GLU A 49 -4.69 7.49 8.09
CA GLU A 49 -3.28 7.89 8.20
C GLU A 49 -2.55 7.98 6.84
N THR A 50 -3.29 7.84 5.75
CA THR A 50 -2.80 8.01 4.38
C THR A 50 -3.47 9.23 3.78
N LYS A 51 -2.69 10.09 3.11
CA LYS A 51 -3.26 11.16 2.28
C LYS A 51 -4.27 10.55 1.31
N SER A 52 -5.48 11.11 1.23
CA SER A 52 -6.41 10.72 0.17
C SER A 52 -5.72 11.01 -1.16
N ARG A 53 -5.62 10.00 -2.02
CA ARG A 53 -5.30 10.29 -3.42
C ARG A 53 -6.58 10.91 -3.98
N ARG A 54 -6.51 12.16 -4.45
CA ARG A 54 -7.53 12.72 -5.35
C ARG A 54 -7.79 11.63 -6.41
N ARG A 55 -9.01 11.10 -6.48
CA ARG A 55 -9.40 10.21 -7.58
C ARG A 55 -9.15 11.04 -8.83
N ARG A 56 -8.12 10.70 -9.61
CA ARG A 56 -8.02 11.22 -10.98
C ARG A 56 -9.25 10.65 -11.68
N SER A 57 -10.28 11.48 -11.87
CA SER A 57 -11.34 11.19 -12.81
C SER A 57 -10.66 10.98 -14.15
N SER A 58 -10.62 9.73 -14.62
CA SER A 58 -10.23 9.49 -16.00
C SER A 58 -11.35 10.09 -16.85
N SER A 59 -11.19 11.34 -17.30
CA SER A 59 -11.94 11.86 -18.42
C SER A 59 -11.52 11.06 -19.66
N ARG A 60 -12.13 9.87 -19.79
CA ARG A 60 -12.25 9.18 -21.06
C ARG A 60 -13.41 9.86 -21.80
N GLY A 61 -13.10 10.69 -22.78
CA GLY A 61 -14.06 11.37 -23.66
C GLY A 61 -13.54 12.77 -24.01
N GLY A 62 -13.21 13.14 -25.25
CA GLY A 62 -13.48 12.49 -26.53
C GLY A 62 -12.27 12.54 -27.46
N SER A 63 -12.01 11.40 -28.09
CA SER A 63 -11.35 11.34 -29.38
C SER A 63 -12.31 11.94 -30.42
N HIS A 64 -12.13 13.21 -30.77
CA HIS A 64 -12.57 13.70 -32.07
C HIS A 64 -11.34 13.87 -32.95
N ARG A 65 -11.03 12.79 -33.70
CA ARG A 65 -10.33 12.94 -34.96
C ARG A 65 -11.18 13.89 -35.80
N LYS A 66 -10.71 15.10 -36.08
CA LYS A 66 -11.29 15.90 -37.16
C LYS A 66 -10.85 15.23 -38.45
N ALA A 67 -11.83 14.64 -39.15
CA ALA A 67 -11.69 14.06 -40.46
C ALA A 67 -11.78 15.15 -41.54
N ALA A 68 -11.12 14.87 -42.67
CA ALA A 68 -11.17 15.50 -44.00
C ALA A 68 -10.73 16.96 -44.09
#